data_AF-A0A916DHJ8-F1
#
_entry.id   AF-A0A916DHJ8-F1
#
_cell.length_a   1.000
_cell.length_b   1.000
_cell.length_c   1.000
_cell.angle_alpha   90.00
_cell.angle_beta   90.00
_cell.angle_gamma   90.00
#
_symmetry.space_group_name_H-M   'P 1'
#
loop_
_entity.id
_entity.type
_entity.pdbx_description
1 polymer ?
#
loop_
_entity_poly.entity_id
_entity_poly.type
_entity_poly.pdbx_seq_one_letter_code
_entity_poly.pdbx_strand_id
1 'polypeptide(L)' 'MISISPDAFDDEKLGPVYKVRVSLERTSILVNGRQTPISPGMTVAAEVKTGKKRIIEFFLSPVIKYAKESLTLR' A
#
# COMPACT_ATOMS: atom_id res chain seq x y z
N MET A 1 -6.33 4.88 0.49
CA MET A 1 -6.44 3.59 -0.22
C MET A 1 -5.21 3.43 -1.10
N ILE A 2 -4.59 2.26 -1.10
CA ILE A 2 -3.41 1.95 -1.92
C ILE A 2 -3.83 0.90 -2.95
N SER A 3 -3.51 1.14 -4.22
CA SER A 3 -3.75 0.21 -5.32
C SER A 3 -2.46 0.04 -6.12
N ILE A 4 -2.11 -1.21 -6.41
CA ILE A 4 -1.00 -1.58 -7.27
C ILE A 4 -1.61 -2.26 -8.48
N SER A 5 -1.14 -1.93 -9.67
CA SER A 5 -1.60 -2.57 -10.90
C SER A 5 -1.26 -4.07 -10.86
N PRO A 6 -2.19 -4.94 -11.30
CA PRO A 6 -1.93 -6.38 -11.33
C PRO A 6 -0.82 -6.76 -12.32
N ASP A 7 -0.64 -5.96 -13.38
CA ASP A 7 0.29 -6.24 -14.46
C ASP A 7 1.42 -5.22 -14.51
N ALA A 8 2.57 -5.67 -15.03
CA ALA A 8 3.70 -4.81 -15.31
C ALA A 8 3.50 -4.12 -16.67
N PHE A 9 3.94 -2.87 -16.76
CA PHE A 9 4.02 -2.11 -18.01
C PHE A 9 5.47 -1.99 -18.42
N ASP A 10 5.76 -2.11 -19.71
CA ASP A 10 7.09 -1.79 -20.23
C ASP A 10 7.27 -0.28 -20.30
N ASP A 11 8.27 0.21 -19.58
CA ASP A 11 8.79 1.57 -19.68
C ASP A 11 10.13 1.52 -20.42
N GLU A 12 10.29 2.35 -21.45
CA GLU A 12 11.49 2.34 -22.31
C GLU A 12 12.80 2.60 -21.54
N LYS A 13 12.75 3.22 -20.36
CA LYS A 13 13.93 3.56 -19.55
C LYS A 13 14.09 2.67 -18.34
N LEU A 14 12.99 2.23 -17.74
CA LEU A 14 12.98 1.50 -16.47
C LEU A 14 12.71 0.00 -16.64
N GLY A 15 12.34 -0.46 -17.84
CA GLY A 15 11.91 -1.83 -18.09
C GLY A 15 10.52 -2.10 -17.50
N PRO A 16 10.21 -3.34 -17.06
CA PRO A 16 8.90 -3.69 -16.53
C PRO A 16 8.64 -2.98 -15.18
N VAL A 17 7.63 -2.13 -15.13
CA VAL A 17 7.24 -1.34 -13.95
C VAL A 17 5.79 -1.58 -13.54
N TYR A 18 5.53 -1.56 -12.23
CA TYR A 18 4.19 -1.63 -11.68
C TYR A 18 3.68 -0.24 -11.30
N LYS A 19 2.50 0.14 -11.80
CA LYS A 19 1.87 1.42 -11.44
C LYS A 19 1.25 1.33 -10.06
N VAL A 20 1.52 2.31 -9.21
CA VAL A 20 0.95 2.43 -7.86
C VAL A 20 0.13 3.71 -7.76
N ARG A 21 -1.07 3.61 -7.20
CA ARG A 21 -1.93 4.75 -6.84
C ARG A 21 -2.08 4.78 -5.32
N VAL A 22 -1.68 5.90 -4.72
CA VAL A 22 -1.82 6.14 -3.29
C VAL A 22 -2.75 7.32 -3.08
N SER A 23 -3.82 7.12 -2.30
CA SER A 23 -4.63 8.22 -1.78
C SER A 23 -4.33 8.48 -0.32
N LEU A 24 -4.20 9.76 0.02
CA LEU A 24 -4.01 10.22 1.39
C LEU A 24 -5.25 9.88 2.23
N GLU A 25 -5.03 9.35 3.43
CA GLU A 25 -6.13 9.06 4.37
C GLU A 25 -6.78 10.34 4.91
N ARG A 26 -6.02 11.42 4.97
CA ARG A 26 -6.49 12.73 5.43
C ARG A 26 -6.03 13.80 4.46
N THR A 27 -6.92 14.73 4.16
CA THR A 27 -6.67 15.88 3.29
C THR A 27 -6.24 17.13 4.07
N SER A 28 -6.19 17.06 5.40
CA SER A 28 -5.67 18.09 6.29
C SER A 28 -4.51 17.58 7.12
N ILE A 29 -3.54 18.47 7.37
CA ILE A 29 -2.42 18.24 8.27
C ILE A 29 -2.37 19.33 9.33
N LEU A 30 -1.75 19.03 10.48
CA LEU A 30 -1.55 20.01 11.53
C LEU A 30 -0.28 20.82 11.25
N VAL A 31 -0.41 22.12 11.04
CA VAL A 31 0.70 23.04 10.82
C VAL A 31 0.58 24.16 11.84
N ASN A 32 1.61 24.34 12.68
CA ASN A 32 1.65 25.41 13.70
C ASN A 32 0.38 25.45 14.58
N GLY A 33 -0.14 24.27 14.97
CA GLY A 33 -1.34 24.15 15.81
C GLY A 33 -2.68 24.38 15.09
N ARG A 34 -2.69 24.59 13.78
CA ARG A 34 -3.91 24.73 12.98
C ARG A 34 -4.06 23.56 12.01
N GLN A 35 -5.28 23.05 11.84
CA GLN A 35 -5.56 22.13 10.74
C GLN A 35 -5.55 22.92 9.42
N THR A 36 -4.65 22.55 8.52
CA THR A 36 -4.49 23.18 7.21
C THR A 36 -4.70 22.13 6.12
N PRO A 37 -5.50 22.42 5.07
CA PRO A 37 -5.67 21.51 3.95
C PRO A 37 -4.36 21.37 3.17
N ILE A 38 -4.06 20.14 2.75
CA ILE A 38 -2.95 19.86 1.84
C ILE A 38 -3.24 20.57 0.53
N SER A 39 -2.34 21.45 0.12
CA SER A 39 -2.48 22.31 -1.05
C SER A 39 -1.41 21.98 -2.10
N PRO A 40 -1.65 22.25 -3.39
CA PRO A 40 -0.64 22.09 -4.44
C PRO A 40 0.64 22.85 -4.11
N GLY A 41 1.80 22.27 -4.42
CA GLY A 41 3.13 22.82 -4.09
C GLY A 41 3.78 22.22 -2.84
N MET A 42 3.06 21.38 -2.09
CA MET A 42 3.63 20.61 -0.98
C MET A 42 4.30 19.33 -1.48
N THR A 43 5.47 18.99 -0.93
CA THR A 43 6.17 17.73 -1.24
C THR A 43 5.55 16.56 -0.49
N VAL A 44 5.28 15.48 -1.22
CA VAL A 44 4.81 14.21 -0.64
C VAL A 44 5.86 13.14 -0.94
N ALA A 45 6.23 12.36 0.08
CA ALA A 45 7.12 11.21 -0.05
C ALA A 45 6.37 9.92 0.28
N ALA A 46 6.59 8.89 -0.52
CA ALA A 46 6.07 7.54 -0.27
C ALA A 46 7.23 6.54 -0.37
N GLU A 47 7.29 5.59 0.56
CA GLU A 47 8.30 4.54 0.60
C GLU A 47 7.64 3.18 0.39
N VAL A 48 8.22 2.35 -0.47
CA VAL A 48 7.78 0.97 -0.69
C VAL A 48 8.77 0.03 0.00
N LYS A 49 8.33 -0.60 1.09
CA LYS A 49 9.13 -1.64 1.77
C LYS A 49 8.78 -3.00 1.20
N THR A 50 9.69 -3.57 0.43
CA THR A 50 9.57 -4.94 -0.08
C THR A 50 10.17 -5.94 0.92
N GLY A 51 9.44 -7.02 1.19
CA GLY A 51 9.90 -8.13 2.00
C GLY A 51 10.11 -9.38 1.17
N LYS A 52 10.78 -10.39 1.74
CA LYS A 52 10.82 -11.74 1.16
C LYS A 52 9.68 -12.55 1.77
N LYS A 53 8.78 -13.08 0.93
CA LYS A 53 7.72 -14.00 1.35
C LYS A 53 7.97 -15.36 0.71
N ARG A 54 7.88 -16.45 1.47
CA ARG A 54 8.04 -17.79 0.89
C ARG A 54 6.81 -18.11 0.05
N ILE A 55 7.00 -18.76 -1.10
CA ILE A 55 5.90 -19.19 -1.99
C ILE A 55 4.84 -20.01 -1.24
N ILE A 56 5.27 -20.89 -0.32
CA ILE A 56 4.37 -21.71 0.50
C ILE A 56 3.39 -20.87 1.34
N GLU A 57 3.76 -19.65 1.73
CA GLU A 57 2.89 -18.77 2.51
C GLU A 57 1.73 -18.21 1.68
N PHE A 58 1.84 -18.14 0.35
CA PHE A 58 0.70 -17.80 -0.49
C PHE A 58 -0.37 -18.90 -0.42
N PHE A 59 0.05 -20.16 -0.52
CA PHE A 59 -0.84 -21.32 -0.46
C PHE A 59 -1.42 -21.57 0.92
N LEU A 60 -0.64 -21.33 1.98
CA LEU A 60 -1.10 -21.49 3.36
C LEU A 60 -1.88 -20.29 3.88
N SER A 61 -1.84 -19.15 3.20
CA SER A 61 -2.56 -17.93 3.63
C SER A 61 -4.06 -18.13 3.86
N PRO A 62 -4.81 -18.92 3.05
CA PRO A 62 -6.23 -19.17 3.29
C PRO A 62 -6.42 -19.99 4.57
N VAL A 63 -5.63 -21.05 4.76
CA VAL A 63 -5.71 -21.94 5.94
C VAL A 63 -5.45 -21.16 7.22
N ILE A 64 -4.41 -20.33 7.24
CA ILE A 64 -4.08 -19.47 8.38
C ILE A 64 -5.21 -18.47 8.66
N LYS A 65 -5.83 -17.90 7.60
CA LYS A 65 -6.95 -16.96 7.73
C LYS A 65 -8.16 -17.63 8.38
N TYR A 66 -8.54 -18.82 7.93
CA TYR A 66 -9.66 -19.59 8.51
C TYR A 66 -9.38 -20.03 9.96
N ALA A 67 -8.15 -20.46 10.26
CA ALA A 67 -7.78 -20.82 11.62
C ALA A 67 -7.91 -19.62 12.58
N LYS A 68 -7.48 -18.43 12.14
CA LYS A 68 -7.54 -17.20 12.94
C LYS A 68 -8.97 -16.67 13.11
N GLU A 69 -9.81 -16.79 12.09
CA GLU A 69 -11.24 -16.45 12.15
C GLU A 69 -11.99 -17.42 13.09
N SER A 70 -11.70 -18.72 13.04
CA SER A 70 -12.32 -19.70 13.94
C SER A 70 -11.93 -19.51 15.42
N LEU A 71 -10.75 -18.96 15.69
CA LEU A 71 -10.31 -18.59 17.05
C LEU A 71 -10.93 -17.27 17.54
N THR A 72 -11.36 -16.39 16.63
CA THR A 72 -12.01 -15.11 16.95
C THR A 72 -13.54 -15.25 17.12
N LEU A 73 -14.13 -16.31 16.56
CA LEU A 73 -15.56 -16.65 16.67
C LEU A 73 -15.90 -17.44 17.95
N ARG A 74 -15.09 -17.34 19.01
CA ARG A 74 -15.37 -17.91 20.34
C ARG A 74 -15.36 -16.85 21.41
#